data_AF-A0A971DXQ8-F1
#
_entry.id   AF-A0A971DXQ8-F1
#
_cell.length_a   1.000
_cell.length_b   1.000
_cell.length_c   1.000
_cell.angle_alpha   90.00
_cell.angle_beta   90.00
_cell.angle_gamma   90.00
#
_symmetry.space_group_name_H-M   'P 1'
#
loop_
_entity.id
_entity.type
_entity.pdbx_description
1 polymer ?
#
loop_
_entity_poly.entity_id
_entity_poly.type
_entity_poly.pdbx_seq_one_letter_code
_entity_poly.pdbx_strand_id
1 'polypeptide(L)'
;MIHVYLDWNVFVRMKNGLEDELLRILSTKDKFFIPYSTAHISDIMSSFSNDEQQLKYIDDDLNFIIDLTKYWCISTYKKEIKTDRSDPKLIFQQYVEDKDYMKGFGLDTIIEALEGDELTSGIGNSIINVLGNMPMPPELLEALNNPEVSEVLNVLFPDLKNNPTMGGFFQSFGKMYENFNNSEDWKVVREYSQKHLNINPDRLSNMENPMDFVNALFEQNNTDIRKHLPKPVVGPDWYNDITNEYLMLDMFGFFQDTIKVRDGKQKKTFSNTTQDAFHCGFAATSYYYITADDKTYNKTKQVYKKLGIRTEVFKPNEFIEHYNKQLNYTDPEVHLSHTINFIQHCIDDFNSIDENSKAYIWGTYLFDMFNTIEVSRNENSDSLVIKLMNCYQPNYVSLYELEPLVNKLFAVYGDDKNGMSEFKNEEVNNYSWGGRCWENENILIQLKMDDDGLTLKFQ
;
A
#
# COMPACT_ATOMS: atom_id res chain seq x y z
N MET A 1 -12.43 -7.67 10.33
CA MET A 1 -11.40 -8.73 10.34
C MET A 1 -10.05 -8.07 10.56
N ILE A 2 -8.98 -8.84 10.79
CA ILE A 2 -7.62 -8.30 10.88
C ILE A 2 -7.07 -8.18 9.45
N HIS A 3 -6.85 -6.95 8.98
CA HIS A 3 -6.29 -6.65 7.66
C HIS A 3 -4.80 -6.96 7.61
N VAL A 4 -4.41 -7.85 6.70
CA VAL A 4 -3.03 -8.27 6.46
C VAL A 4 -2.72 -8.14 4.97
N TYR A 5 -1.73 -7.31 4.65
CA TYR A 5 -1.20 -7.20 3.31
C TYR A 5 0.07 -8.06 3.18
N LEU A 6 0.15 -8.85 2.13
CA LEU A 6 1.30 -9.70 1.85
C LEU A 6 2.05 -9.15 0.64
N ASP A 7 3.37 -9.22 0.69
CA ASP A 7 4.22 -9.01 -0.47
C ASP A 7 4.09 -10.21 -1.44
N TRP A 8 4.29 -9.99 -2.74
CA TRP A 8 4.32 -11.06 -3.74
C TRP A 8 5.31 -12.18 -3.38
N ASN A 9 6.47 -11.82 -2.80
CA ASN A 9 7.45 -12.82 -2.39
C ASN A 9 6.92 -13.79 -1.31
N VAL A 10 5.94 -13.38 -0.50
CA VAL A 10 5.30 -14.22 0.51
C VAL A 10 4.24 -15.12 -0.14
N PHE A 11 3.45 -14.59 -1.08
CA PHE A 11 2.52 -15.39 -1.90
C PHE A 11 3.25 -16.55 -2.56
N VAL A 12 4.35 -16.28 -3.25
CA VAL A 12 5.16 -17.30 -3.94
C VAL A 12 5.69 -18.35 -2.95
N ARG A 13 6.19 -17.93 -1.77
CA ARG A 13 6.69 -18.87 -0.77
C ARG A 13 5.59 -19.76 -0.19
N MET A 14 4.41 -19.21 0.10
CA MET A 14 3.25 -19.99 0.57
C MET A 14 2.76 -20.98 -0.49
N LYS A 15 2.59 -20.54 -1.75
CA LYS A 15 2.18 -21.40 -2.86
C LYS A 15 3.12 -22.60 -3.03
N ASN A 16 4.42 -22.40 -2.80
CA ASN A 16 5.44 -23.44 -2.92
C ASN A 16 5.66 -24.26 -1.63
N GLY A 17 4.81 -24.11 -0.61
CA GLY A 17 4.88 -24.89 0.64
C GLY A 17 6.05 -24.52 1.57
N LEU A 18 6.64 -23.34 1.39
CA LEU A 18 7.73 -22.87 2.26
C LEU A 18 7.22 -22.16 3.52
N GLU A 19 5.94 -21.81 3.56
CA GLU A 19 5.29 -21.01 4.61
C GLU A 19 3.93 -21.62 5.00
N ASP A 20 3.86 -22.97 5.10
CA ASP A 20 2.61 -23.72 5.37
C ASP A 20 1.92 -23.29 6.68
N GLU A 21 2.70 -23.00 7.71
CA GLU A 21 2.15 -22.53 8.99
C GLU A 21 1.52 -21.14 8.85
N LEU A 22 2.18 -20.21 8.16
CA LEU A 22 1.63 -18.89 7.88
C LEU A 22 0.35 -19.02 7.06
N LEU A 23 0.36 -19.83 6.00
CA LEU A 23 -0.82 -20.08 5.16
C LEU A 23 -1.97 -20.64 5.98
N ARG A 24 -1.71 -21.61 6.87
CA ARG A 24 -2.72 -22.17 7.78
C ARG A 24 -3.31 -21.11 8.71
N ILE A 25 -2.46 -20.27 9.30
CA ILE A 25 -2.89 -19.16 10.17
C ILE A 25 -3.77 -18.19 9.40
N LEU A 26 -3.28 -17.69 8.26
CA LEU A 26 -3.96 -16.70 7.42
C LEU A 26 -5.25 -17.24 6.79
N SER A 27 -5.36 -18.56 6.62
CA SER A 27 -6.58 -19.24 6.17
C SER A 27 -7.62 -19.47 7.28
N THR A 28 -7.38 -18.97 8.50
CA THR A 28 -8.37 -19.05 9.58
C THR A 28 -9.64 -18.30 9.17
N LYS A 29 -10.74 -19.05 9.06
CA LYS A 29 -12.03 -18.53 8.62
C LYS A 29 -12.45 -17.33 9.47
N ASP A 30 -12.94 -16.28 8.80
CA ASP A 30 -13.56 -15.11 9.42
C ASP A 30 -12.65 -14.27 10.34
N LYS A 31 -11.33 -14.52 10.32
CA LYS A 31 -10.33 -13.83 11.15
C LYS A 31 -9.57 -12.75 10.39
N PHE A 32 -9.03 -13.09 9.21
CA PHE A 32 -8.17 -12.21 8.44
C PHE A 32 -8.87 -11.69 7.18
N PHE A 33 -8.57 -10.44 6.83
CA PHE A 33 -8.86 -9.85 5.53
C PHE A 33 -7.54 -9.70 4.77
N ILE A 34 -7.39 -10.41 3.66
CA ILE A 34 -6.14 -10.48 2.90
C ILE A 34 -6.42 -10.07 1.46
N PRO A 35 -6.20 -8.80 1.10
CA PRO A 35 -6.37 -8.34 -0.27
C PRO A 35 -5.12 -8.63 -1.11
N TYR A 36 -5.30 -8.79 -2.42
CA TYR A 36 -4.24 -8.53 -3.39
C TYR A 36 -4.32 -7.08 -3.87
N SER A 37 -3.37 -6.66 -4.69
CA SER A 37 -3.40 -5.33 -5.32
C SER A 37 -2.84 -5.38 -6.73
N THR A 38 -2.99 -4.29 -7.47
CA THR A 38 -2.43 -4.15 -8.81
C THR A 38 -0.90 -4.31 -8.85
N ALA A 39 -0.19 -4.07 -7.74
CA ALA A 39 1.25 -4.34 -7.63
C ALA A 39 1.57 -5.84 -7.79
N HIS A 40 0.77 -6.73 -7.20
CA HIS A 40 0.93 -8.18 -7.36
C HIS A 40 0.77 -8.63 -8.82
N ILE A 41 -0.21 -8.03 -9.52
CA ILE A 41 -0.42 -8.33 -10.95
C ILE A 41 0.78 -7.84 -11.77
N SER A 42 1.34 -6.68 -11.43
CA SER A 42 2.55 -6.15 -12.06
C SER A 42 3.76 -7.07 -11.84
N ASP A 43 3.92 -7.64 -10.63
CA ASP A 43 4.99 -8.60 -10.34
C ASP A 43 4.85 -9.88 -11.17
N ILE A 44 3.65 -10.44 -11.28
CA ILE A 44 3.40 -11.60 -12.15
C ILE A 44 3.72 -11.24 -13.61
N MET A 45 3.29 -10.07 -14.05
CA MET A 45 3.51 -9.56 -15.41
C MET A 45 5.00 -9.42 -15.76
N SER A 46 5.86 -9.16 -14.77
CA SER A 46 7.32 -9.11 -15.00
C SER A 46 7.91 -10.42 -15.51
N SER A 47 7.24 -11.54 -15.24
CA SER A 47 7.62 -12.88 -15.69
C SER A 47 6.90 -13.33 -16.98
N PHE A 48 6.01 -12.49 -17.52
CA PHE A 48 5.17 -12.85 -18.65
C PHE A 48 6.00 -13.16 -19.91
N SER A 49 5.67 -14.29 -20.55
CA SER A 49 6.10 -14.62 -21.89
C SER A 49 5.03 -15.46 -22.59
N ASN A 50 5.05 -15.53 -23.92
CA ASN A 50 4.10 -16.34 -24.69
C ASN A 50 4.39 -17.85 -24.63
N ASP A 51 5.29 -18.30 -23.75
CA ASP A 51 5.60 -19.70 -23.54
C ASP A 51 4.47 -20.42 -22.78
N GLU A 52 4.03 -21.58 -23.26
CA GLU A 52 2.89 -22.31 -22.72
C GLU A 52 3.10 -22.73 -21.25
N GLN A 53 4.33 -23.12 -20.88
CA GLN A 53 4.65 -23.49 -19.51
C GLN A 53 4.61 -22.27 -18.59
N GLN A 54 5.13 -21.13 -19.05
CA GLN A 54 5.04 -19.87 -18.32
C GLN A 54 3.59 -19.39 -18.13
N LEU A 55 2.75 -19.48 -19.17
CA LEU A 55 1.33 -19.14 -19.07
C LEU A 55 0.61 -20.02 -18.04
N LYS A 56 0.95 -21.31 -17.97
CA LYS A 56 0.40 -22.21 -16.95
C LYS A 56 0.84 -21.82 -15.54
N TYR A 57 2.12 -21.50 -15.34
CA TYR A 57 2.60 -21.02 -14.04
C TYR A 57 1.89 -19.74 -13.58
N ILE A 58 1.66 -18.81 -14.51
CA ILE A 58 0.92 -17.57 -14.28
C ILE A 58 -0.54 -17.87 -13.91
N ASP A 59 -1.21 -18.79 -14.61
CA ASP A 59 -2.59 -19.17 -14.25
C ASP A 59 -2.64 -19.78 -12.84
N ASP A 60 -1.68 -20.64 -12.48
CA ASP A 60 -1.56 -21.20 -11.13
C ASP A 60 -1.30 -20.11 -10.07
N ASP A 61 -0.52 -19.07 -10.40
CA ASP A 61 -0.26 -17.90 -9.52
C ASP A 61 -1.55 -17.10 -9.29
N LEU A 62 -2.29 -16.80 -10.36
CA LEU A 62 -3.55 -16.06 -10.29
C LEU A 62 -4.64 -16.85 -9.55
N ASN A 63 -4.72 -18.17 -9.75
CA ASN A 63 -5.63 -19.04 -8.99
C ASN A 63 -5.30 -19.03 -7.49
N PHE A 64 -4.01 -19.08 -7.13
CA PHE A 64 -3.60 -19.00 -5.73
C PHE A 64 -3.99 -17.66 -5.08
N ILE A 65 -3.83 -16.55 -5.80
CA ILE A 65 -4.32 -15.24 -5.35
C ILE A 65 -5.84 -15.28 -5.13
N ILE A 66 -6.61 -15.82 -6.07
CA ILE A 66 -8.08 -15.93 -5.95
C ILE A 66 -8.46 -16.72 -4.70
N ASP A 67 -7.80 -17.86 -4.48
CA ASP A 67 -8.09 -18.75 -3.36
C ASP A 67 -7.83 -18.10 -2.01
N LEU A 68 -6.73 -17.36 -1.87
CA LEU A 68 -6.38 -16.71 -0.61
C LEU A 68 -7.19 -15.43 -0.37
N THR A 69 -7.37 -14.60 -1.40
CA THR A 69 -7.90 -13.24 -1.26
C THR A 69 -9.40 -13.11 -1.53
N LYS A 70 -10.03 -14.16 -2.06
CA LYS A 70 -11.46 -14.19 -2.40
C LYS A 70 -11.89 -13.03 -3.31
N TYR A 71 -11.01 -12.68 -4.24
CA TYR A 71 -11.17 -11.59 -5.23
C TYR A 71 -11.04 -10.17 -4.66
N TRP A 72 -10.67 -9.98 -3.39
CA TRP A 72 -10.49 -8.64 -2.83
C TRP A 72 -9.22 -7.99 -3.35
N CYS A 73 -9.40 -6.90 -4.10
CA CYS A 73 -8.34 -6.15 -4.74
C CYS A 73 -8.28 -4.74 -4.17
N ILE A 74 -7.07 -4.28 -3.85
CA ILE A 74 -6.76 -2.87 -3.62
C ILE A 74 -6.16 -2.27 -4.89
N SER A 75 -6.67 -1.13 -5.34
CA SER A 75 -6.15 -0.43 -6.51
C SER A 75 -6.20 1.08 -6.31
N THR A 76 -5.45 1.81 -7.13
CA THR A 76 -5.58 3.27 -7.19
C THR A 76 -6.63 3.66 -8.23
N TYR A 77 -7.53 4.58 -7.89
CA TYR A 77 -8.54 5.09 -8.82
C TYR A 77 -8.84 6.56 -8.53
N LYS A 78 -8.68 7.44 -9.54
CA LYS A 78 -9.01 8.87 -9.46
C LYS A 78 -8.54 9.58 -8.17
N LYS A 79 -7.28 9.34 -7.77
CA LYS A 79 -6.64 9.85 -6.53
C LYS A 79 -7.14 9.24 -5.22
N GLU A 80 -7.84 8.12 -5.27
CA GLU A 80 -8.25 7.36 -4.09
C GLU A 80 -7.61 5.97 -4.13
N ILE A 81 -7.52 5.33 -2.97
CA ILE A 81 -7.31 3.89 -2.88
C ILE A 81 -8.69 3.25 -2.73
N LYS A 82 -8.98 2.28 -3.59
CA LYS A 82 -10.24 1.53 -3.57
C LYS A 82 -9.99 0.07 -3.24
N THR A 83 -10.90 -0.50 -2.47
CA THR A 83 -10.93 -1.92 -2.15
C THR A 83 -12.23 -2.49 -2.67
N ASP A 84 -12.13 -3.27 -3.75
CA ASP A 84 -13.29 -3.82 -4.45
C ASP A 84 -13.03 -5.28 -4.85
N ARG A 85 -14.10 -6.00 -5.20
CA ARG A 85 -13.95 -7.35 -5.78
C ARG A 85 -13.56 -7.22 -7.24
N SER A 86 -12.45 -7.83 -7.63
CA SER A 86 -11.99 -7.85 -9.02
C SER A 86 -11.29 -9.18 -9.31
N ASP A 87 -11.44 -9.67 -10.54
CA ASP A 87 -10.79 -10.91 -10.97
C ASP A 87 -9.32 -10.63 -11.35
N PRO A 88 -8.33 -11.23 -10.64
CA PRO A 88 -6.93 -11.09 -10.98
C PRO A 88 -6.62 -11.43 -12.44
N LYS A 89 -7.35 -12.39 -13.04
CA LYS A 89 -7.13 -12.81 -14.43
C LYS A 89 -7.54 -11.75 -15.42
N LEU A 90 -8.63 -11.02 -15.14
CA LEU A 90 -9.08 -9.91 -15.99
C LEU A 90 -8.10 -8.74 -15.93
N ILE A 91 -7.63 -8.37 -14.73
CA ILE A 91 -6.63 -7.31 -14.57
C ILE A 91 -5.32 -7.70 -15.25
N PHE A 92 -4.89 -8.96 -15.10
CA PHE A 92 -3.70 -9.46 -15.77
C PHE A 92 -3.82 -9.39 -17.29
N GLN A 93 -4.95 -9.81 -17.85
CA GLN A 93 -5.19 -9.73 -19.30
C GLN A 93 -5.13 -8.28 -19.79
N GLN A 94 -5.72 -7.34 -19.05
CA GLN A 94 -5.61 -5.91 -19.38
C GLN A 94 -4.15 -5.46 -19.43
N TYR A 95 -3.31 -5.89 -18.48
CA TYR A 95 -1.88 -5.55 -18.48
C TYR A 95 -1.13 -6.16 -19.67
N VAL A 96 -1.53 -7.35 -20.13
CA VAL A 96 -0.96 -7.98 -21.32
C VAL A 96 -1.34 -7.23 -22.60
N GLU A 97 -2.58 -6.75 -22.69
CA GLU A 97 -3.07 -5.90 -23.79
C GLU A 97 -2.35 -4.54 -23.78
N ASP A 98 -2.13 -3.97 -22.58
CA ASP A 98 -1.57 -2.64 -22.43
C ASP A 98 -0.02 -2.57 -22.50
N LYS A 99 0.67 -3.71 -22.41
CA LYS A 99 2.14 -3.77 -22.23
C LYS A 99 2.95 -3.06 -23.33
N ASP A 100 2.39 -2.95 -24.53
CA ASP A 100 3.08 -2.37 -25.69
C ASP A 100 2.80 -0.86 -25.83
N TYR A 101 1.84 -0.28 -25.09
CA TYR A 101 1.57 1.17 -25.13
C TYR A 101 2.73 2.03 -24.61
N MET A 102 3.55 1.49 -23.72
CA MET A 102 4.71 2.21 -23.18
C MET A 102 5.97 2.03 -24.03
N LYS A 103 6.01 1.07 -24.96
CA LYS A 103 7.14 0.91 -25.88
C LYS A 103 7.12 2.03 -26.91
N GLY A 104 8.18 2.82 -26.93
CA GLY A 104 8.24 3.99 -27.82
C GLY A 104 7.30 5.12 -27.41
N PHE A 105 6.94 5.24 -26.12
CA PHE A 105 6.12 6.33 -25.60
C PHE A 105 6.62 7.70 -26.12
N GLY A 106 5.73 8.39 -26.82
CA GLY A 106 5.97 9.70 -27.42
C GLY A 106 4.66 10.43 -27.66
N LEU A 107 4.74 11.64 -28.22
CA LEU A 107 3.53 12.39 -28.58
C LEU A 107 2.65 11.65 -29.59
N ASP A 108 3.23 10.83 -30.45
CA ASP A 108 2.50 10.01 -31.43
C ASP A 108 1.58 8.98 -30.74
N THR A 109 2.00 8.38 -29.63
CA THR A 109 1.16 7.49 -28.82
C THR A 109 -0.02 8.24 -28.19
N ILE A 110 0.18 9.50 -27.81
CA ILE A 110 -0.89 10.37 -27.29
C ILE A 110 -1.86 10.75 -28.42
N ILE A 111 -1.34 10.99 -29.64
CA ILE A 111 -2.17 11.23 -30.84
C ILE A 111 -3.08 10.02 -31.09
N GLU A 112 -2.53 8.82 -31.14
CA GLU A 112 -3.31 7.59 -31.38
C GLU A 112 -4.43 7.40 -30.34
N ALA A 113 -4.16 7.72 -29.06
CA ALA A 113 -5.15 7.66 -28.00
C ALA A 113 -6.28 8.72 -28.14
N LEU A 114 -5.96 9.92 -28.62
CA LEU A 114 -6.94 11.00 -28.85
C LEU A 114 -7.72 10.83 -30.15
N GLU A 115 -7.11 10.25 -31.19
CA GLU A 115 -7.80 9.94 -32.45
C GLU A 115 -8.91 8.89 -32.28
N GLY A 116 -8.80 8.04 -31.25
CA GLY A 116 -9.84 7.08 -30.85
C GLY A 116 -11.09 7.68 -30.19
N ASP A 117 -11.10 8.98 -29.86
CA ASP A 117 -12.23 9.66 -29.21
C ASP A 117 -12.87 10.70 -30.17
N GLU A 118 -14.16 10.49 -30.51
CA GLU A 118 -14.94 11.36 -31.41
C GLU A 118 -14.92 12.84 -30.99
N LEU A 119 -14.83 13.15 -29.70
CA LEU A 119 -14.83 14.52 -29.17
C LEU A 119 -13.46 15.21 -29.31
N THR A 120 -12.36 14.45 -29.37
CA THR A 120 -11.00 15.01 -29.33
C THR A 120 -10.24 14.94 -30.66
N SER A 121 -10.71 14.11 -31.59
CA SER A 121 -10.14 13.90 -32.94
C SER A 121 -9.87 15.18 -33.76
N GLY A 122 -10.70 16.22 -33.62
CA GLY A 122 -10.57 17.47 -34.41
C GLY A 122 -9.59 18.51 -33.85
N ILE A 123 -9.26 18.44 -32.56
CA ILE A 123 -8.45 19.45 -31.86
C ILE A 123 -7.10 18.87 -31.39
N GLY A 124 -7.05 17.56 -31.09
CA GLY A 124 -5.89 16.87 -30.55
C GLY A 124 -4.63 17.05 -31.39
N ASN A 125 -4.70 16.81 -32.69
CA ASN A 125 -3.53 16.90 -33.59
C ASN A 125 -2.94 18.30 -33.67
N SER A 126 -3.76 19.36 -33.60
CA SER A 126 -3.25 20.73 -33.64
C SER A 126 -2.58 21.12 -32.34
N ILE A 127 -3.17 20.76 -31.19
CA ILE A 127 -2.59 21.03 -29.86
C ILE A 127 -1.29 20.24 -29.66
N ILE A 128 -1.28 18.95 -30.04
CA ILE A 128 -0.10 18.10 -29.88
C ILE A 128 1.03 18.58 -30.80
N ASN A 129 0.74 19.00 -32.03
CA ASN A 129 1.78 19.56 -32.91
C ASN A 129 2.36 20.86 -32.36
N VAL A 130 1.54 21.73 -31.77
CA VAL A 130 2.03 22.95 -31.11
C VAL A 130 2.90 22.58 -29.90
N LEU A 131 2.41 21.70 -29.02
CA LEU A 131 3.13 21.22 -27.85
C LEU A 131 4.46 20.60 -28.26
N GLY A 132 4.46 19.69 -29.23
CA GLY A 132 5.64 18.95 -29.68
C GLY A 132 6.74 19.82 -30.26
N ASN A 133 6.39 20.95 -30.89
CA ASN A 133 7.35 21.89 -31.46
C ASN A 133 7.82 22.97 -30.47
N MET A 134 7.31 22.99 -29.23
CA MET A 134 7.80 23.95 -28.22
C MET A 134 9.28 23.68 -27.93
N PRO A 135 10.17 24.68 -28.04
CA PRO A 135 11.58 24.50 -27.74
C PRO A 135 11.79 24.28 -26.24
N MET A 136 12.80 23.48 -25.89
CA MET A 136 13.20 23.31 -24.50
C MET A 136 13.83 24.59 -23.93
N PRO A 137 13.73 24.82 -22.60
CA PRO A 137 14.36 25.96 -21.95
C PRO A 137 15.88 26.03 -22.22
N PRO A 138 16.45 27.22 -22.54
CA PRO A 138 17.87 27.38 -22.82
C PRO A 138 18.78 26.84 -21.70
N GLU A 139 18.34 26.98 -20.44
CA GLU A 139 19.07 26.53 -19.25
C GLU A 139 19.28 25.01 -19.25
N LEU A 140 18.28 24.24 -19.72
CA LEU A 140 18.40 22.79 -19.85
C LEU A 140 19.38 22.42 -20.97
N LEU A 141 19.36 23.16 -22.08
CA LEU A 141 20.27 22.93 -23.21
C LEU A 141 21.72 23.25 -22.85
N GLU A 142 21.94 24.31 -22.06
CA GLU A 142 23.25 24.63 -21.52
C GLU A 142 23.75 23.54 -20.56
N ALA A 143 22.89 23.10 -19.63
CA ALA A 143 23.22 22.02 -18.69
C ALA A 143 23.59 20.71 -19.41
N LEU A 144 22.85 20.35 -20.46
CA LEU A 144 23.14 19.19 -21.30
C LEU A 144 24.56 19.26 -21.90
N ASN A 145 25.07 20.45 -22.22
CA ASN A 145 26.39 20.64 -22.80
C ASN A 145 27.52 20.78 -21.76
N ASN A 146 27.20 20.86 -20.46
CA ASN A 146 28.19 20.96 -19.39
C ASN A 146 28.92 19.61 -19.17
N PRO A 147 30.25 19.51 -19.38
CA PRO A 147 30.99 18.26 -19.24
C PRO A 147 30.87 17.59 -17.86
N GLU A 148 30.68 18.36 -16.78
CA GLU A 148 30.62 17.83 -15.41
C GLU A 148 29.34 17.04 -15.11
N VAL A 149 28.24 17.37 -15.79
CA VAL A 149 26.91 16.78 -15.54
C VAL A 149 26.33 16.11 -16.78
N SER A 150 26.94 16.30 -17.95
CA SER A 150 26.45 15.79 -19.22
C SER A 150 26.30 14.27 -19.26
N GLU A 151 27.12 13.51 -18.52
CA GLU A 151 27.00 12.05 -18.44
C GLU A 151 25.66 11.63 -17.85
N VAL A 152 25.31 12.11 -16.65
CA VAL A 152 24.03 11.79 -16.00
C VAL A 152 22.84 12.40 -16.74
N LEU A 153 23.00 13.60 -17.32
CA LEU A 153 21.92 14.23 -18.08
C LEU A 153 21.64 13.52 -19.41
N ASN A 154 22.65 12.93 -20.07
CA ASN A 154 22.42 12.10 -21.26
C ASN A 154 21.71 10.79 -20.91
N VAL A 155 21.88 10.29 -19.68
CA VAL A 155 21.15 9.12 -19.17
C VAL A 155 19.69 9.48 -18.84
N LEU A 156 19.46 10.63 -18.18
CA LEU A 156 18.11 11.12 -17.83
C LEU A 156 17.33 11.59 -19.07
N PHE A 157 18.01 12.18 -20.04
CA PHE A 157 17.43 12.77 -21.24
C PHE A 157 18.12 12.27 -22.52
N PRO A 158 18.03 10.97 -22.83
CA PRO A 158 18.66 10.39 -24.02
C PRO A 158 18.13 11.07 -25.29
N ASP A 159 19.03 11.38 -26.22
CA ASP A 159 18.76 12.02 -27.52
C ASP A 159 18.12 13.43 -27.50
N LEU A 160 17.81 14.00 -26.32
CA LEU A 160 17.15 15.31 -26.23
C LEU A 160 17.97 16.44 -26.89
N LYS A 161 19.30 16.33 -26.86
CA LYS A 161 20.22 17.26 -27.55
C LYS A 161 19.98 17.34 -29.06
N ASN A 162 19.59 16.23 -29.67
CA ASN A 162 19.40 16.13 -31.12
C ASN A 162 18.02 16.64 -31.54
N ASN A 163 17.06 16.66 -30.60
CA ASN A 163 15.71 17.17 -30.81
C ASN A 163 15.27 17.99 -29.57
N PRO A 164 15.74 19.24 -29.41
CA PRO A 164 15.54 20.06 -28.21
C PRO A 164 14.14 20.69 -28.17
N THR A 165 13.11 19.85 -28.29
CA THR A 165 11.70 20.23 -28.26
C THR A 165 10.97 19.41 -27.21
N MET A 166 9.75 19.83 -26.84
CA MET A 166 8.90 19.03 -25.95
C MET A 166 8.57 17.66 -26.57
N GLY A 167 8.42 17.57 -27.91
CA GLY A 167 8.27 16.28 -28.58
C GLY A 167 9.49 15.38 -28.39
N GLY A 168 10.68 15.96 -28.52
CA GLY A 168 11.93 15.28 -28.18
C GLY A 168 12.03 14.91 -26.70
N PHE A 169 11.51 15.73 -25.78
CA PHE A 169 11.44 15.43 -24.35
C PHE A 169 10.56 14.21 -24.05
N PHE A 170 9.36 14.11 -24.64
CA PHE A 170 8.50 12.93 -24.48
C PHE A 170 9.16 11.65 -25.01
N GLN A 171 9.79 11.72 -26.19
CA GLN A 171 10.55 10.59 -26.74
C GLN A 171 11.74 10.21 -25.86
N SER A 172 12.44 11.21 -25.33
CA SER A 172 13.56 11.05 -24.41
C SER A 172 13.12 10.38 -23.10
N PHE A 173 11.97 10.77 -22.57
CA PHE A 173 11.37 10.16 -21.39
C PHE A 173 11.02 8.68 -21.59
N GLY A 174 10.39 8.34 -22.73
CA GLY A 174 10.10 6.93 -23.08
C GLY A 174 11.37 6.09 -23.15
N LYS A 175 12.41 6.60 -23.82
CA LYS A 175 13.72 5.95 -23.90
C LYS A 175 14.43 5.83 -22.55
N MET A 176 14.36 6.86 -21.70
CA MET A 176 14.91 6.81 -20.34
C MET A 176 14.25 5.68 -19.54
N TYR A 177 12.92 5.57 -19.60
CA TYR A 177 12.18 4.52 -18.91
C TYR A 177 12.55 3.11 -19.42
N GLU A 178 12.68 2.94 -20.74
CA GLU A 178 13.17 1.69 -21.34
C GLU A 178 14.61 1.37 -20.88
N ASN A 179 15.51 2.34 -20.91
CA ASN A 179 16.90 2.16 -20.49
C ASN A 179 17.01 1.78 -19.02
N PHE A 180 16.27 2.44 -18.12
CA PHE A 180 16.27 2.10 -16.69
C PHE A 180 15.83 0.65 -16.40
N ASN A 181 15.11 0.04 -17.34
CA ASN A 181 14.66 -1.35 -17.23
C ASN A 181 15.48 -2.34 -18.06
N ASN A 182 16.25 -1.87 -19.05
CA ASN A 182 17.01 -2.71 -19.98
C ASN A 182 18.53 -2.52 -19.89
N SER A 183 19.04 -1.60 -19.07
CA SER A 183 20.46 -1.36 -18.84
C SER A 183 20.76 -1.06 -17.35
N GLU A 184 22.01 -0.70 -17.05
CA GLU A 184 22.42 -0.23 -15.71
C GLU A 184 22.26 1.30 -15.54
N ASP A 185 21.53 1.98 -16.43
CA ASP A 185 21.41 3.45 -16.43
C ASP A 185 20.87 4.02 -15.11
N TRP A 186 19.90 3.34 -14.48
CA TRP A 186 19.40 3.74 -13.15
C TRP A 186 20.50 3.78 -12.08
N LYS A 187 21.44 2.82 -12.14
CA LYS A 187 22.57 2.76 -11.22
C LYS A 187 23.51 3.95 -11.43
N VAL A 188 23.70 4.42 -12.67
CA VAL A 188 24.50 5.62 -12.97
C VAL A 188 23.89 6.85 -12.30
N VAL A 189 22.58 7.06 -12.46
CA VAL A 189 21.86 8.18 -11.84
C VAL A 189 22.01 8.13 -10.31
N ARG A 190 21.82 6.94 -9.75
CA ARG A 190 21.91 6.72 -8.31
C ARG A 190 23.31 6.99 -7.75
N GLU A 191 24.35 6.42 -8.35
CA GLU A 191 25.75 6.62 -7.94
C GLU A 191 26.17 8.09 -8.09
N TYR A 192 25.69 8.77 -9.14
CA TYR A 192 25.91 10.21 -9.32
C TYR A 192 25.32 11.02 -8.15
N SER A 193 24.06 10.78 -7.79
CA SER A 193 23.40 11.46 -6.67
C SER A 193 24.11 11.20 -5.33
N GLN A 194 24.47 9.95 -5.06
CA GLN A 194 25.19 9.57 -3.83
C GLN A 194 26.56 10.25 -3.73
N LYS A 195 27.32 10.28 -4.82
CA LYS A 195 28.63 10.93 -4.87
C LYS A 195 28.54 12.43 -4.64
N HIS A 196 27.60 13.12 -5.28
CA HIS A 196 27.45 14.57 -5.16
C HIS A 196 26.98 15.00 -3.76
N LEU A 197 26.15 14.19 -3.12
CA LEU A 197 25.68 14.44 -1.75
C LEU A 197 26.63 13.88 -0.68
N ASN A 198 27.76 13.29 -1.08
CA ASN A 198 28.73 12.63 -0.18
C ASN A 198 28.08 11.56 0.72
N ILE A 199 27.17 10.78 0.15
CA ILE A 199 26.45 9.70 0.83
C ILE A 199 27.23 8.40 0.66
N ASN A 200 27.46 7.71 1.78
CA ASN A 200 28.02 6.35 1.80
C ASN A 200 26.87 5.35 2.12
N PRO A 201 26.48 4.47 1.18
CA PRO A 201 25.38 3.51 1.38
C PRO A 201 25.54 2.58 2.58
N ASP A 202 26.75 2.09 2.84
CA ASP A 202 27.03 1.19 3.97
C ASP A 202 26.85 1.93 5.29
N ARG A 203 27.32 3.18 5.36
CA ARG A 203 27.11 4.02 6.54
C ARG A 203 25.62 4.29 6.75
N LEU A 204 24.90 4.64 5.69
CA LEU A 204 23.48 4.97 5.74
C LEU A 204 22.63 3.79 6.20
N SER A 205 22.91 2.58 5.70
CA SER A 205 22.18 1.35 6.03
C SER A 205 22.33 0.92 7.50
N ASN A 206 23.34 1.43 8.20
CA ASN A 206 23.57 1.19 9.63
C ASN A 206 23.02 2.32 10.52
N MET A 207 22.39 3.35 9.96
CA MET A 207 21.81 4.45 10.74
C MET A 207 20.41 4.10 11.25
N GLU A 208 20.09 4.56 12.45
CA GLU A 208 18.74 4.42 13.01
C GLU A 208 17.71 5.30 12.29
N ASN A 209 18.11 6.52 11.92
CA ASN A 209 17.26 7.52 11.26
C ASN A 209 17.92 8.01 9.94
N PRO A 210 17.98 7.18 8.89
CA PRO A 210 18.66 7.51 7.63
C PRO A 210 18.07 8.74 6.94
N MET A 211 16.76 8.99 7.07
CA MET A 211 16.11 10.15 6.43
C MET A 211 16.46 11.48 7.09
N ASP A 212 16.73 11.51 8.40
CA ASP A 212 17.17 12.73 9.07
C ASP A 212 18.55 13.15 8.58
N PHE A 213 19.43 12.16 8.36
CA PHE A 213 20.74 12.39 7.75
C PHE A 213 20.61 12.96 6.32
N VAL A 214 19.74 12.37 5.50
CA VAL A 214 19.45 12.86 4.14
C VAL A 214 18.88 14.29 4.16
N ASN A 215 17.95 14.58 5.07
CA ASN A 215 17.37 15.92 5.22
C ASN A 215 18.44 16.96 5.58
N ALA A 216 19.32 16.64 6.53
CA ALA A 216 20.43 17.51 6.92
C ALA A 216 21.37 17.81 5.75
N LEU A 217 21.63 16.83 4.87
CA LEU A 217 22.44 17.05 3.66
C LEU A 217 21.76 18.03 2.69
N PHE A 218 20.44 17.93 2.50
CA PHE A 218 19.72 18.86 1.64
C PHE A 218 19.69 20.29 2.20
N GLU A 219 19.51 20.43 3.51
CA GLU A 219 19.57 21.72 4.20
C GLU A 219 20.96 22.35 4.07
N GLN A 220 22.02 21.56 4.30
CA GLN A 220 23.39 22.01 4.17
C GLN A 220 23.73 22.48 2.75
N ASN A 221 23.22 21.80 1.73
CA ASN A 221 23.49 22.12 0.33
C ASN A 221 22.48 23.09 -0.30
N ASN A 222 21.49 23.61 0.47
CA ASN A 222 20.42 24.49 0.00
C ASN A 222 19.73 24.00 -1.30
N THR A 223 19.56 22.68 -1.44
CA THR A 223 19.16 22.02 -2.69
C THR A 223 18.13 20.94 -2.41
N ASP A 224 17.03 21.29 -1.73
CA ASP A 224 15.93 20.33 -1.55
C ASP A 224 15.14 20.15 -2.86
N ILE A 225 15.65 19.27 -3.72
CA ILE A 225 15.07 18.97 -5.04
C ILE A 225 13.64 18.42 -4.94
N ARG A 226 13.25 17.85 -3.79
CA ARG A 226 11.89 17.31 -3.59
C ARG A 226 10.81 18.38 -3.72
N LYS A 227 11.14 19.63 -3.36
CA LYS A 227 10.22 20.76 -3.47
C LYS A 227 9.86 21.12 -4.91
N HIS A 228 10.65 20.63 -5.86
CA HIS A 228 10.48 20.89 -7.29
C HIS A 228 9.99 19.66 -8.07
N LEU A 229 9.91 18.49 -7.42
CA LEU A 229 9.34 17.30 -8.04
C LEU A 229 7.82 17.46 -8.11
N PRO A 230 7.20 17.30 -9.29
CA PRO A 230 5.75 17.24 -9.37
C PRO A 230 5.27 16.05 -8.55
N LYS A 231 4.23 16.24 -7.73
CA LYS A 231 3.60 15.12 -7.02
C LYS A 231 3.06 14.15 -8.06
N PRO A 232 3.48 12.86 -8.06
CA PRO A 232 2.91 11.86 -8.94
C PRO A 232 1.39 11.81 -8.74
N VAL A 233 0.61 11.69 -9.82
CA VAL A 233 -0.85 11.56 -9.73
C VAL A 233 -1.24 10.10 -9.96
N VAL A 234 -0.61 9.19 -9.22
CA VAL A 234 -0.90 7.74 -9.31
C VAL A 234 -1.97 7.33 -8.30
N GLY A 235 -1.95 7.94 -7.11
CA GLY A 235 -2.91 7.73 -6.03
C GLY A 235 -3.17 8.99 -5.21
N PRO A 236 -3.76 8.87 -3.99
CA PRO A 236 -3.89 9.97 -3.05
C PRO A 236 -2.51 10.48 -2.59
N ASP A 237 -2.45 11.73 -2.13
CA ASP A 237 -1.20 12.37 -1.69
C ASP A 237 -0.42 11.50 -0.68
N TRP A 238 -1.08 10.94 0.32
CA TRP A 238 -0.44 10.09 1.32
C TRP A 238 0.21 8.82 0.72
N TYR A 239 -0.39 8.23 -0.32
CA TYR A 239 0.15 7.05 -1.01
C TYR A 239 1.38 7.43 -1.84
N ASN A 240 1.30 8.57 -2.53
CA ASN A 240 2.43 9.10 -3.29
C ASN A 240 3.59 9.47 -2.36
N ASP A 241 3.31 10.02 -1.18
CA ASP A 241 4.32 10.34 -0.18
C ASP A 241 5.05 9.07 0.29
N ILE A 242 4.33 7.98 0.60
CA ILE A 242 4.93 6.69 0.99
C ILE A 242 5.83 6.12 -0.10
N THR A 243 5.30 6.04 -1.32
CA THR A 243 6.02 5.45 -2.47
C THR A 243 7.26 6.27 -2.82
N ASN A 244 7.16 7.60 -2.79
CA ASN A 244 8.30 8.49 -3.02
C ASN A 244 9.36 8.35 -1.93
N GLU A 245 8.98 8.34 -0.65
CA GLU A 245 9.91 8.16 0.45
C GLU A 245 10.67 6.83 0.36
N TYR A 246 9.98 5.76 -0.05
CA TYR A 246 10.61 4.48 -0.32
C TYR A 246 11.65 4.55 -1.46
N LEU A 247 11.28 5.15 -2.60
CA LEU A 247 12.18 5.32 -3.75
C LEU A 247 13.38 6.22 -3.42
N MET A 248 13.18 7.24 -2.58
CA MET A 248 14.24 8.12 -2.11
C MET A 248 15.25 7.38 -1.23
N LEU A 249 14.80 6.52 -0.32
CA LEU A 249 15.70 5.67 0.46
C LEU A 249 16.59 4.79 -0.45
N ASP A 250 16.00 4.18 -1.49
CA ASP A 250 16.77 3.39 -2.46
C ASP A 250 17.80 4.25 -3.20
N MET A 251 17.37 5.42 -3.70
CA MET A 251 18.23 6.39 -4.38
C MET A 251 19.44 6.79 -3.52
N PHE A 252 19.26 7.01 -2.23
CA PHE A 252 20.37 7.40 -1.35
C PHE A 252 21.19 6.24 -0.81
N GLY A 253 20.86 5.00 -1.14
CA GLY A 253 21.69 3.86 -0.77
C GLY A 253 21.24 3.10 0.48
N PHE A 254 20.11 3.45 1.08
CA PHE A 254 19.59 2.75 2.26
C PHE A 254 18.96 1.42 1.83
N PHE A 255 19.63 0.31 2.12
CA PHE A 255 19.23 -1.02 1.66
C PHE A 255 18.93 -1.06 0.14
N GLN A 256 19.74 -0.34 -0.65
CA GLN A 256 19.48 -0.15 -2.07
C GLN A 256 19.44 -1.45 -2.88
N ASP A 257 18.64 -1.46 -3.94
CA ASP A 257 18.53 -2.60 -4.83
C ASP A 257 19.75 -2.80 -5.73
N THR A 258 20.06 -4.06 -5.97
CA THR A 258 21.17 -4.44 -6.84
C THR A 258 20.65 -4.53 -8.25
N ILE A 259 20.96 -3.54 -9.09
CA ILE A 259 20.62 -3.55 -10.51
C ILE A 259 21.62 -4.44 -11.24
N LYS A 260 21.11 -5.49 -11.90
CA LYS A 260 21.91 -6.41 -12.72
C LYS A 260 21.10 -6.79 -13.94
N VAL A 261 21.48 -6.24 -15.08
CA VAL A 261 20.99 -6.65 -16.40
C VAL A 261 22.12 -7.41 -17.08
N ARG A 262 21.97 -8.73 -17.29
CA ARG A 262 22.96 -9.57 -18.00
C ARG A 262 22.36 -10.09 -19.28
N ASP A 263 23.11 -10.03 -20.39
CA ASP A 263 22.92 -10.71 -21.69
C ASP A 263 21.59 -11.50 -21.81
N GLY A 264 20.51 -10.78 -22.09
CA GLY A 264 19.20 -11.36 -22.40
C GLY A 264 18.38 -11.94 -21.23
N LYS A 265 18.80 -11.77 -19.97
CA LYS A 265 18.00 -12.13 -18.78
C LYS A 265 17.94 -10.96 -17.79
N GLN A 266 16.80 -10.26 -17.80
CA GLN A 266 16.44 -9.28 -16.77
C GLN A 266 16.28 -10.01 -15.44
N LYS A 267 16.98 -9.56 -14.39
CA LYS A 267 16.86 -10.17 -13.04
C LYS A 267 16.43 -9.19 -11.97
N LYS A 268 16.91 -7.94 -12.04
CA LYS A 268 16.57 -6.85 -11.10
C LYS A 268 16.69 -5.51 -11.81
N THR A 269 15.56 -4.86 -12.05
CA THR A 269 15.43 -3.61 -12.81
C THR A 269 14.88 -2.48 -11.94
N PHE A 270 14.83 -1.26 -12.47
CA PHE A 270 14.17 -0.13 -11.81
C PHE A 270 12.69 -0.42 -11.49
N SER A 271 11.98 -1.12 -12.39
CA SER A 271 10.58 -1.50 -12.16
C SER A 271 10.39 -2.34 -10.89
N ASN A 272 11.32 -3.24 -10.54
CA ASN A 272 11.21 -4.01 -9.30
C ASN A 272 11.22 -3.11 -8.07
N THR A 273 12.12 -2.13 -8.03
CA THR A 273 12.17 -1.16 -6.92
C THR A 273 10.90 -0.32 -6.85
N THR A 274 10.30 0.05 -8.00
CA THR A 274 9.01 0.74 -8.02
C THR A 274 7.84 -0.14 -7.58
N GLN A 275 7.86 -1.43 -7.90
CA GLN A 275 6.84 -2.39 -7.46
C GLN A 275 6.90 -2.57 -5.93
N ASP A 276 8.09 -2.73 -5.35
CA ASP A 276 8.25 -2.79 -3.90
C ASP A 276 7.75 -1.51 -3.21
N ALA A 277 7.97 -0.34 -3.84
CA ALA A 277 7.43 0.93 -3.35
C ALA A 277 5.90 0.92 -3.37
N PHE A 278 5.27 0.38 -4.41
CA PHE A 278 3.81 0.25 -4.48
C PHE A 278 3.27 -0.75 -3.46
N HIS A 279 3.93 -1.88 -3.22
CA HIS A 279 3.59 -2.77 -2.11
C HIS A 279 3.65 -2.03 -0.77
N CYS A 280 4.71 -1.25 -0.51
CA CYS A 280 4.83 -0.41 0.68
C CYS A 280 3.65 0.59 0.81
N GLY A 281 3.24 1.21 -0.30
CA GLY A 281 2.09 2.13 -0.35
C GLY A 281 0.75 1.44 -0.07
N PHE A 282 0.47 0.31 -0.71
CA PHE A 282 -0.77 -0.44 -0.51
C PHE A 282 -0.81 -1.08 0.87
N ALA A 283 0.30 -1.57 1.40
CA ALA A 283 0.35 -2.21 2.70
C ALA A 283 0.04 -1.24 3.86
N ALA A 284 0.24 0.06 3.66
CA ALA A 284 -0.19 1.08 4.62
C ALA A 284 -1.72 1.09 4.80
N THR A 285 -2.44 0.39 3.91
CA THR A 285 -3.87 0.12 4.06
C THR A 285 -4.20 -1.13 4.89
N SER A 286 -3.27 -1.64 5.68
CA SER A 286 -3.50 -2.82 6.54
C SER A 286 -2.89 -2.62 7.92
N TYR A 287 -3.25 -3.47 8.88
CA TYR A 287 -2.56 -3.46 10.18
C TYR A 287 -1.18 -4.08 10.08
N TYR A 288 -1.06 -5.10 9.23
CA TYR A 288 0.14 -5.89 9.10
C TYR A 288 0.59 -5.91 7.65
N TYR A 289 1.88 -5.64 7.44
CA TYR A 289 2.57 -5.88 6.19
C TYR A 289 3.55 -7.03 6.38
N ILE A 290 3.41 -8.11 5.61
CA ILE A 290 4.33 -9.25 5.67
C ILE A 290 5.16 -9.32 4.39
N THR A 291 6.47 -9.25 4.54
CA THR A 291 7.44 -9.41 3.42
C THR A 291 8.60 -10.32 3.83
N ALA A 292 9.03 -11.20 2.94
CA ALA A 292 10.22 -12.02 3.15
C ALA A 292 11.52 -11.32 2.71
N ASP A 293 11.44 -10.24 1.92
CA ASP A 293 12.62 -9.51 1.43
C ASP A 293 13.21 -8.57 2.51
N ASP A 294 14.52 -8.65 2.74
CA ASP A 294 15.20 -7.89 3.80
C ASP A 294 15.30 -6.41 3.49
N LYS A 295 15.43 -6.04 2.21
CA LYS A 295 15.54 -4.64 1.82
C LYS A 295 14.20 -3.95 1.93
N THR A 296 13.15 -4.58 1.41
CA THR A 296 11.76 -4.12 1.54
C THR A 296 11.37 -4.00 3.00
N TYR A 297 11.66 -5.01 3.83
CA TYR A 297 11.42 -4.96 5.28
C TYR A 297 12.06 -3.73 5.95
N ASN A 298 13.36 -3.49 5.72
CA ASN A 298 14.07 -2.38 6.36
C ASN A 298 13.65 -1.01 5.81
N LYS A 299 13.48 -0.89 4.48
CA LYS A 299 13.00 0.35 3.84
C LYS A 299 11.61 0.73 4.34
N THR A 300 10.66 -0.20 4.32
CA THR A 300 9.28 0.08 4.74
C THR A 300 9.18 0.48 6.21
N LYS A 301 9.92 -0.17 7.12
CA LYS A 301 9.94 0.23 8.54
C LYS A 301 10.40 1.67 8.74
N GLN A 302 11.39 2.13 7.97
CA GLN A 302 11.86 3.51 8.04
C GLN A 302 10.85 4.50 7.47
N VAL A 303 10.22 4.16 6.34
CA VAL A 303 9.16 4.99 5.75
C VAL A 303 8.00 5.13 6.73
N TYR A 304 7.53 4.04 7.32
CA TYR A 304 6.40 4.06 8.25
C TYR A 304 6.74 4.81 9.54
N LYS A 305 7.94 4.62 10.10
CA LYS A 305 8.43 5.38 11.26
C LYS A 305 8.41 6.89 10.96
N LYS A 306 8.95 7.30 9.80
CA LYS A 306 9.03 8.71 9.40
C LYS A 306 7.65 9.34 9.20
N LEU A 307 6.74 8.63 8.55
CA LEU A 307 5.41 9.15 8.19
C LEU A 307 4.35 8.91 9.27
N GLY A 308 4.71 8.28 10.40
CA GLY A 308 3.77 7.98 11.48
C GLY A 308 2.72 6.93 11.11
N ILE A 309 3.03 6.03 10.17
CA ILE A 309 2.12 4.97 9.72
C ILE A 309 2.14 3.84 10.75
N ARG A 310 0.94 3.40 11.16
CA ARG A 310 0.76 2.43 12.25
C ARG A 310 0.88 0.97 11.82
N THR A 311 0.87 0.70 10.51
CA THR A 311 1.04 -0.66 9.98
C THR A 311 2.34 -1.26 10.51
N GLU A 312 2.26 -2.43 11.14
CA GLU A 312 3.41 -3.17 11.61
C GLU A 312 3.98 -4.03 10.49
N VAL A 313 5.30 -4.00 10.31
CA VAL A 313 6.00 -4.73 9.25
C VAL A 313 6.67 -5.96 9.84
N PHE A 314 6.35 -7.14 9.32
CA PHE A 314 6.84 -8.42 9.80
C PHE A 314 7.51 -9.25 8.71
N LYS A 315 8.51 -10.03 9.12
CA LYS A 315 8.88 -11.26 8.42
C LYS A 315 7.84 -12.37 8.69
N PRO A 316 7.72 -13.40 7.83
CA PRO A 316 6.80 -14.51 8.07
C PRO A 316 6.86 -15.10 9.48
N ASN A 317 8.06 -15.46 9.96
CA ASN A 317 8.25 -16.02 11.31
C ASN A 317 7.92 -15.03 12.42
N GLU A 318 8.25 -13.75 12.25
CA GLU A 318 7.93 -12.71 13.24
C GLU A 318 6.41 -12.56 13.38
N PHE A 319 5.67 -12.62 12.27
CA PHE A 319 4.21 -12.59 12.30
C PHE A 319 3.61 -13.85 12.96
N ILE A 320 4.17 -15.03 12.69
CA ILE A 320 3.73 -16.29 13.35
C ILE A 320 3.91 -16.18 14.87
N GLU A 321 5.07 -15.68 15.33
CA GLU A 321 5.34 -15.46 16.76
C GLU A 321 4.37 -14.44 17.36
N HIS A 322 4.14 -13.32 16.66
CA HIS A 322 3.17 -12.30 17.07
C HIS A 322 1.75 -12.86 17.15
N TYR A 323 1.32 -13.62 16.14
CA TYR A 323 0.02 -14.28 16.12
C TYR A 323 -0.17 -15.18 17.32
N ASN A 324 0.78 -16.09 17.57
CA ASN A 324 0.71 -17.04 18.67
C ASN A 324 0.67 -16.34 20.04
N LYS A 325 1.32 -15.19 20.17
CA LYS A 325 1.38 -14.42 21.41
C LYS A 325 0.16 -13.53 21.63
N GLN A 326 -0.36 -12.90 20.57
CA GLN A 326 -1.28 -11.76 20.68
C GLN A 326 -2.60 -11.93 19.92
N LEU A 327 -2.68 -12.80 18.92
CA LEU A 327 -3.86 -12.88 18.03
C LEU A 327 -4.58 -14.22 18.10
N ASN A 328 -3.96 -15.27 18.66
CA ASN A 328 -4.52 -16.62 18.71
C ASN A 328 -5.57 -16.80 19.83
N TYR A 329 -6.58 -15.93 19.84
CA TYR A 329 -7.79 -16.09 20.64
C TYR A 329 -8.85 -16.81 19.82
N THR A 330 -9.34 -17.94 20.32
CA THR A 330 -10.39 -18.75 19.68
C THR A 330 -11.77 -18.54 20.29
N ASP A 331 -11.84 -18.06 21.53
CA ASP A 331 -13.07 -17.85 22.26
C ASP A 331 -13.33 -16.34 22.46
N PRO A 332 -14.35 -15.78 21.78
CA PRO A 332 -14.68 -14.36 21.91
C PRO A 332 -15.15 -13.95 23.31
N GLU A 333 -15.79 -14.85 24.06
CA GLU A 333 -16.30 -14.57 25.41
C GLU A 333 -15.14 -14.44 26.41
N VAL A 334 -14.15 -15.32 26.30
CA VAL A 334 -12.91 -15.24 27.08
C VAL A 334 -12.13 -13.96 26.73
N HIS A 335 -12.01 -13.62 25.45
CA HIS A 335 -11.31 -12.41 25.03
C HIS A 335 -12.02 -11.14 25.54
N LEU A 336 -13.35 -11.09 25.47
CA LEU A 336 -14.15 -10.01 26.03
C LEU A 336 -13.96 -9.89 27.55
N SER A 337 -13.99 -11.01 28.26
CA SER A 337 -13.79 -11.02 29.72
C SER A 337 -12.41 -10.48 30.12
N HIS A 338 -11.35 -10.86 29.39
CA HIS A 338 -10.01 -10.29 29.59
C HIS A 338 -9.97 -8.79 29.25
N THR A 339 -10.68 -8.35 28.23
CA THR A 339 -10.81 -6.93 27.87
C THR A 339 -11.39 -6.12 29.01
N ILE A 340 -12.53 -6.57 29.54
CA ILE A 340 -13.22 -5.88 30.63
C ILE A 340 -12.34 -5.84 31.88
N ASN A 341 -11.68 -6.95 32.20
CA ASN A 341 -10.74 -7.01 33.33
C ASN A 341 -9.57 -6.03 33.15
N PHE A 342 -8.97 -5.97 31.96
CA PHE A 342 -7.90 -5.02 31.64
C PHE A 342 -8.38 -3.57 31.83
N ILE A 343 -9.55 -3.21 31.30
CA ILE A 343 -10.11 -1.86 31.47
C ILE A 343 -10.28 -1.52 32.95
N GLN A 344 -10.84 -2.43 33.75
CA GLN A 344 -11.09 -2.20 35.18
C GLN A 344 -9.81 -1.94 35.98
N HIS A 345 -8.68 -2.53 35.59
CA HIS A 345 -7.42 -2.42 36.34
C HIS A 345 -6.44 -1.39 35.76
N CYS A 346 -6.56 -1.03 34.49
CA CYS A 346 -5.59 -0.20 33.77
C CYS A 346 -6.16 1.11 33.23
N ILE A 347 -7.43 1.46 33.52
CA ILE A 347 -8.05 2.72 33.03
C ILE A 347 -7.26 3.99 33.37
N ASP A 348 -6.50 3.97 34.47
CA ASP A 348 -5.68 5.11 34.87
C ASP A 348 -4.46 5.32 33.99
N ASP A 349 -3.99 4.27 33.30
CA ASP A 349 -2.89 4.31 32.35
C ASP A 349 -3.33 4.75 30.93
N PHE A 350 -4.63 4.95 30.71
CA PHE A 350 -5.15 5.35 29.40
C PHE A 350 -4.83 6.83 29.14
N ASN A 351 -4.60 7.17 27.88
CA ASN A 351 -4.32 8.55 27.48
C ASN A 351 -5.60 9.38 27.53
N SER A 352 -5.57 10.54 28.19
CA SER A 352 -6.70 11.47 28.18
C SER A 352 -6.97 11.99 26.76
N ILE A 353 -8.21 11.91 26.32
CA ILE A 353 -8.72 12.59 25.12
C ILE A 353 -9.23 13.97 25.52
N ASP A 354 -10.01 14.02 26.61
CA ASP A 354 -10.59 15.23 27.20
C ASP A 354 -10.77 15.07 28.72
N GLU A 355 -11.55 15.96 29.36
CA GLU A 355 -11.79 15.95 30.81
C GLU A 355 -12.55 14.70 31.29
N ASN A 356 -13.36 14.08 30.43
CA ASN A 356 -14.28 12.98 30.75
C ASN A 356 -13.97 11.67 30.02
N SER A 357 -13.04 11.69 29.07
CA SER A 357 -12.76 10.56 28.16
C SER A 357 -11.28 10.21 28.11
N LYS A 358 -10.99 8.90 28.12
CA LYS A 358 -9.65 8.34 27.94
C LYS A 358 -9.65 7.28 26.84
N ALA A 359 -8.54 7.12 26.14
CA ALA A 359 -8.36 6.06 25.14
C ALA A 359 -7.06 5.27 25.30
N TYR A 360 -7.14 4.03 24.86
CA TYR A 360 -6.02 3.10 24.81
C TYR A 360 -6.05 2.31 23.51
N ILE A 361 -4.92 2.29 22.81
CA ILE A 361 -4.72 1.41 21.65
C ILE A 361 -4.11 0.13 22.18
N TRP A 362 -4.82 -0.97 21.97
CA TRP A 362 -4.48 -2.28 22.48
C TRP A 362 -3.71 -3.10 21.44
N GLY A 363 -2.82 -3.98 21.90
CA GLY A 363 -1.99 -4.84 21.03
C GLY A 363 -2.71 -6.08 20.48
N THR A 364 -4.03 -6.19 20.64
CA THR A 364 -4.89 -7.29 20.16
C THR A 364 -6.18 -6.72 19.56
N TYR A 365 -6.96 -7.58 18.89
CA TYR A 365 -8.20 -7.22 18.20
C TYR A 365 -9.37 -8.00 18.79
N LEU A 366 -10.19 -7.34 19.61
CA LEU A 366 -11.43 -7.94 20.08
C LEU A 366 -12.37 -8.18 18.90
N PHE A 367 -12.96 -9.38 18.85
CA PHE A 367 -13.74 -9.88 17.71
C PHE A 367 -13.00 -9.83 16.36
N ASP A 368 -11.67 -9.82 16.39
CA ASP A 368 -10.80 -9.63 15.23
C ASP A 368 -11.07 -8.31 14.48
N MET A 369 -11.53 -7.27 15.19
CA MET A 369 -11.83 -5.95 14.61
C MET A 369 -11.41 -4.77 15.47
N PHE A 370 -11.73 -4.80 16.76
CA PHE A 370 -11.58 -3.62 17.61
C PHE A 370 -10.27 -3.66 18.37
N ASN A 371 -9.42 -2.66 18.17
CA ASN A 371 -8.13 -2.54 18.82
C ASN A 371 -7.96 -1.23 19.60
N THR A 372 -9.00 -0.40 19.67
CA THR A 372 -8.99 0.82 20.46
C THR A 372 -10.15 0.79 21.43
N ILE A 373 -9.83 1.11 22.68
CA ILE A 373 -10.78 1.22 23.77
C ILE A 373 -10.86 2.69 24.14
N GLU A 374 -12.01 3.29 23.96
CA GLU A 374 -12.34 4.61 24.51
C GLU A 374 -13.30 4.41 25.68
N VAL A 375 -12.98 5.06 26.79
CA VAL A 375 -13.78 5.03 28.01
C VAL A 375 -14.17 6.44 28.37
N SER A 376 -15.46 6.71 28.47
CA SER A 376 -15.99 8.01 28.87
C SER A 376 -16.96 7.89 30.05
N ARG A 377 -16.96 8.91 30.91
CA ARG A 377 -17.96 9.05 31.98
C ARG A 377 -19.14 9.87 31.48
N ASN A 378 -20.35 9.40 31.75
CA ASN A 378 -21.55 10.17 31.44
C ASN A 378 -21.67 11.34 32.43
N GLU A 379 -21.90 12.56 31.94
CA GLU A 379 -22.08 13.74 32.80
C GLU A 379 -23.34 13.63 33.69
N ASN A 380 -24.31 12.82 33.29
CA ASN A 380 -25.61 12.67 33.96
C ASN A 380 -25.75 11.39 34.81
N SER A 381 -24.72 10.54 34.85
CA SER A 381 -24.72 9.29 35.64
C SER A 381 -23.31 8.77 35.89
N ASP A 382 -23.08 8.05 36.99
CA ASP A 382 -21.81 7.33 37.26
C ASP A 382 -21.55 6.14 36.30
N SER A 383 -22.27 6.06 35.18
CA SER A 383 -22.15 5.02 34.17
C SER A 383 -20.94 5.27 33.26
N LEU A 384 -20.22 4.19 32.96
CA LEU A 384 -19.04 4.18 32.13
C LEU A 384 -19.42 3.68 30.73
N VAL A 385 -19.15 4.49 29.70
CA VAL A 385 -19.36 4.09 28.30
C VAL A 385 -18.05 3.56 27.74
N ILE A 386 -18.05 2.31 27.29
CA ILE A 386 -16.91 1.71 26.57
C ILE A 386 -17.24 1.74 25.09
N LYS A 387 -16.44 2.45 24.30
CA LYS A 387 -16.52 2.46 22.84
C LYS A 387 -15.30 1.73 22.30
N LEU A 388 -15.54 0.59 21.66
CA LEU A 388 -14.54 -0.15 20.94
C LEU A 388 -14.55 0.30 19.48
N MET A 389 -13.37 0.65 18.97
CA MET A 389 -13.21 1.14 17.60
C MET A 389 -11.94 0.57 16.95
N ASN A 390 -11.83 0.84 15.66
CA ASN A 390 -10.65 0.55 14.88
C ASN A 390 -9.78 1.81 14.75
N CYS A 391 -8.47 1.71 15.01
CA CYS A 391 -7.54 2.83 14.89
C CYS A 391 -7.02 3.08 13.45
N TYR A 392 -7.48 2.29 12.49
CA TYR A 392 -6.90 2.15 11.16
C TYR A 392 -7.49 3.15 10.15
N GLN A 393 -6.66 3.68 9.24
CA GLN A 393 -7.08 4.57 8.17
C GLN A 393 -6.68 4.01 6.79
N PRO A 394 -7.52 4.18 5.74
CA PRO A 394 -8.91 4.66 5.78
C PRO A 394 -9.86 3.64 6.44
N ASN A 395 -10.83 4.13 7.21
CA ASN A 395 -11.88 3.36 7.90
C ASN A 395 -12.87 2.71 6.91
N TYR A 396 -12.39 1.86 6.00
CA TYR A 396 -13.24 1.08 5.13
C TYR A 396 -13.59 -0.23 5.84
N VAL A 397 -14.61 -0.20 6.69
CA VAL A 397 -15.26 -1.45 7.11
C VAL A 397 -16.21 -1.82 5.99
N SER A 398 -15.82 -2.83 5.22
CA SER A 398 -16.69 -3.34 4.18
C SER A 398 -17.89 -4.05 4.81
N LEU A 399 -19.04 -4.06 4.13
CA LEU A 399 -20.20 -4.86 4.54
C LEU A 399 -19.85 -6.35 4.72
N TYR A 400 -18.81 -6.82 4.03
CA TYR A 400 -18.27 -8.18 4.16
C TYR A 400 -17.68 -8.45 5.54
N GLU A 401 -17.19 -7.44 6.26
CA GLU A 401 -16.69 -7.61 7.62
C GLU A 401 -17.79 -7.57 8.68
N LEU A 402 -19.00 -7.10 8.32
CA LEU A 402 -20.14 -7.05 9.23
C LEU A 402 -20.70 -8.43 9.52
N GLU A 403 -20.88 -9.27 8.50
CA GLU A 403 -21.39 -10.64 8.67
C GLU A 403 -20.61 -11.45 9.72
N PRO A 404 -19.28 -11.64 9.59
CA PRO A 404 -18.52 -12.41 10.56
C PRO A 404 -18.51 -11.77 11.95
N LEU A 405 -18.53 -10.43 12.04
CA LEU A 405 -18.59 -9.75 13.33
C LEU A 405 -19.94 -9.95 14.02
N VAL A 406 -21.05 -9.72 13.31
CA VAL A 406 -22.40 -9.87 13.86
C VAL A 406 -22.62 -11.33 14.28
N ASN A 407 -22.13 -12.29 13.51
CA ASN A 407 -22.21 -13.70 13.88
C ASN A 407 -21.38 -14.04 15.14
N LYS A 408 -20.21 -13.41 15.33
CA LYS A 408 -19.43 -13.54 16.59
C LYS A 408 -20.18 -12.93 17.78
N LEU A 409 -20.83 -11.78 17.59
CA LEU A 409 -21.63 -11.14 18.64
C LEU A 409 -22.89 -11.96 18.97
N PHE A 410 -23.56 -12.51 17.96
CA PHE A 410 -24.67 -13.45 18.14
C PHE A 410 -24.23 -14.70 18.92
N ALA A 411 -23.04 -15.23 18.66
CA ALA A 411 -22.52 -16.37 19.42
C ALA A 411 -22.29 -16.06 20.91
N VAL A 412 -21.99 -14.80 21.26
CA VAL A 412 -21.76 -14.37 22.65
C VAL A 412 -23.05 -13.94 23.35
N TYR A 413 -23.91 -13.18 22.66
CA TYR A 413 -25.07 -12.51 23.28
C TYR A 413 -26.43 -13.11 22.88
N GLY A 414 -26.47 -14.01 21.90
CA GLY A 414 -27.70 -14.54 21.32
C GLY A 414 -28.40 -13.54 20.41
N ASP A 415 -29.72 -13.71 20.27
CA ASP A 415 -30.58 -12.84 19.47
C ASP A 415 -30.49 -11.39 19.94
N ASP A 416 -30.55 -10.45 18.99
CA ASP A 416 -30.60 -9.03 19.32
C ASP A 416 -31.95 -8.65 19.96
N LYS A 417 -32.08 -7.40 20.47
CA LYS A 417 -33.30 -6.92 21.12
C LYS A 417 -34.55 -6.93 20.23
N ASN A 418 -34.38 -7.02 18.91
CA ASN A 418 -35.45 -7.09 17.92
C ASN A 418 -35.74 -8.54 17.47
N GLY A 419 -35.07 -9.53 18.07
CA GLY A 419 -35.19 -10.95 17.73
C GLY A 419 -34.43 -11.36 16.46
N MET A 420 -33.41 -10.59 16.07
CA MET A 420 -32.58 -10.89 14.91
C MET A 420 -31.40 -11.79 15.30
N SER A 421 -31.26 -12.93 14.64
CA SER A 421 -30.22 -13.94 14.87
C SER A 421 -28.96 -13.68 14.04
N GLU A 422 -28.42 -14.66 13.31
CA GLU A 422 -27.27 -14.48 12.40
C GLU A 422 -27.52 -13.36 11.37
N PHE A 423 -26.42 -12.77 10.87
CA PHE A 423 -26.48 -11.67 9.89
C PHE A 423 -27.14 -12.12 8.58
N LYS A 424 -28.00 -11.25 8.05
CA LYS A 424 -28.67 -11.46 6.77
C LYS A 424 -28.40 -10.28 5.83
N ASN A 425 -28.14 -10.57 4.56
CA ASN A 425 -27.81 -9.54 3.57
C ASN A 425 -28.92 -8.49 3.40
N GLU A 426 -30.17 -8.84 3.69
CA GLU A 426 -31.32 -7.94 3.66
C GLU A 426 -31.27 -6.84 4.74
N GLU A 427 -30.40 -6.95 5.74
CA GLU A 427 -30.16 -5.91 6.73
C GLU A 427 -29.50 -4.66 6.15
N VAL A 428 -28.88 -4.79 4.98
CA VAL A 428 -28.18 -3.70 4.31
C VAL A 428 -29.06 -3.14 3.19
N ASN A 429 -29.34 -1.84 3.26
CA ASN A 429 -30.12 -1.14 2.26
C ASN A 429 -29.32 0.04 1.70
N ASN A 430 -29.10 0.07 0.38
CA ASN A 430 -28.34 1.13 -0.30
C ASN A 430 -26.98 1.43 0.35
N TYR A 431 -26.21 0.38 0.69
CA TYR A 431 -24.91 0.48 1.38
C TYR A 431 -24.99 1.09 2.80
N SER A 432 -26.18 1.23 3.37
CA SER A 432 -26.40 1.63 4.75
C SER A 432 -26.83 0.41 5.58
N TRP A 433 -26.27 0.28 6.77
CA TRP A 433 -26.64 -0.73 7.74
C TRP A 433 -27.05 -0.06 9.05
N GLY A 434 -28.24 -0.40 9.54
CA GLY A 434 -28.85 0.24 10.71
C GLY A 434 -28.22 -0.10 12.06
N GLY A 435 -27.26 -1.04 12.08
CA GLY A 435 -26.65 -1.55 13.29
C GLY A 435 -27.47 -2.64 13.99
N ARG A 436 -26.92 -3.17 15.08
CA ARG A 436 -27.53 -4.19 15.95
C ARG A 436 -27.43 -3.76 17.40
N CYS A 437 -28.35 -4.28 18.22
CA CYS A 437 -28.38 -3.92 19.63
C CYS A 437 -28.81 -5.11 20.49
N TRP A 438 -28.02 -5.41 21.52
CA TRP A 438 -28.28 -6.47 22.48
C TRP A 438 -28.49 -5.86 23.86
N GLU A 439 -29.30 -6.53 24.67
CA GLU A 439 -29.53 -6.19 26.08
C GLU A 439 -29.09 -7.38 26.92
N ASN A 440 -28.12 -7.17 27.79
CA ASN A 440 -27.64 -8.20 28.70
C ASN A 440 -27.60 -7.65 30.12
N GLU A 441 -28.46 -8.19 31.00
CA GLU A 441 -28.70 -7.70 32.35
C GLU A 441 -29.04 -6.20 32.38
N ASN A 442 -28.09 -5.35 32.78
CA ASN A 442 -28.23 -3.90 32.87
C ASN A 442 -27.32 -3.17 31.87
N ILE A 443 -26.73 -3.87 30.90
CA ILE A 443 -25.81 -3.30 29.90
C ILE A 443 -26.49 -3.31 28.53
N LEU A 444 -26.53 -2.14 27.91
CA LEU A 444 -26.93 -1.99 26.52
C LEU A 444 -25.71 -2.08 25.61
N ILE A 445 -25.73 -3.02 24.67
CA ILE A 445 -24.64 -3.23 23.72
C ILE A 445 -25.13 -2.80 22.34
N GLN A 446 -24.43 -1.87 21.69
CA GLN A 446 -24.81 -1.34 20.39
C GLN A 446 -23.64 -1.45 19.40
N LEU A 447 -23.85 -2.17 18.30
CA LEU A 447 -22.95 -2.19 17.16
C LEU A 447 -23.52 -1.28 16.06
N LYS A 448 -22.78 -0.27 15.63
CA LYS A 448 -23.22 0.64 14.56
C LYS A 448 -22.07 1.26 13.80
N MET A 449 -22.37 1.72 12.58
CA MET A 449 -21.45 2.49 11.75
C MET A 449 -21.76 3.98 11.95
N ASP A 450 -20.82 4.71 12.55
CA ASP A 450 -20.87 6.16 12.80
C ASP A 450 -19.86 6.88 11.88
N ASP A 451 -19.75 8.21 11.96
CA ASP A 451 -18.75 9.00 11.21
C ASP A 451 -17.30 8.56 11.50
N ASP A 452 -17.06 8.01 12.70
CA ASP A 452 -15.77 7.44 13.13
C ASP A 452 -15.52 6.02 12.60
N GLY A 453 -16.45 5.46 11.82
CA GLY A 453 -16.44 4.07 11.37
C GLY A 453 -17.28 3.13 12.24
N LEU A 454 -16.96 1.84 12.19
CA LEU A 454 -17.68 0.82 12.94
C LEU A 454 -17.32 0.88 14.43
N THR A 455 -18.34 0.93 15.29
CA THR A 455 -18.17 1.05 16.74
C THR A 455 -19.04 0.05 17.49
N LEU A 456 -18.48 -0.57 18.52
CA LEU A 456 -19.22 -1.39 19.49
C LEU A 456 -19.24 -0.65 20.84
N LYS A 457 -20.43 -0.24 21.27
CA LYS A 457 -20.63 0.57 22.48
C LYS A 457 -21.30 -0.26 23.57
N PHE A 458 -20.80 -0.13 24.79
CA PHE A 458 -21.36 -0.70 26.02
C PHE A 458 -21.81 0.47 26.91
N GLN A 459 -23.07 0.48 27.33
CA GLN A 459 -23.69 1.55 28.11
C GLN A 459 -24.45 1.04 29.33
#